data_AF-A0A431W6Y0-F1
#
_entry.id   AF-A0A431W6Y0-F1
#
_cell.length_a   1.000
_cell.length_b   1.000
_cell.length_c   1.000
_cell.angle_alpha   90.00
_cell.angle_beta   90.00
_cell.angle_gamma   90.00
#
_symmetry.space_group_name_H-M   'P 1'
#
loop_
_entity.id
_entity.type
_entity.pdbx_description
1 polymer ?
#
loop_
_entity_poly.entity_id
_entity_poly.type
_entity_poly.pdbx_seq_one_letter_code
_entity_poly.pdbx_strand_id
1 'polypeptide(L)'
;MKLSDMKYNFCSFGLVIGALVSVLVTLIILVWEWVENPGGIFHDKNGTNWNFVFDTASSWFVPTFMYAALIVTVLYLLLYVIQWVKQTRRK
;
A
#
# COMPACT_ATOMS: atom_id res chain seq x y z
N MET A 1 -17.87 -18.59 14.40
CA MET A 1 -17.84 -17.38 13.56
C MET A 1 -18.48 -17.73 12.22
N LYS A 2 -19.56 -17.06 11.81
CA LYS A 2 -20.31 -17.42 10.60
C LYS A 2 -19.51 -16.97 9.36
N LEU A 3 -19.46 -17.80 8.32
CA LEU A 3 -18.86 -17.49 7.02
C LEU A 3 -19.45 -16.21 6.37
N SER A 4 -20.67 -15.83 6.75
CA SER A 4 -21.38 -14.64 6.26
C SER A 4 -20.76 -13.31 6.72
N ASP A 5 -20.15 -13.26 7.90
CA ASP A 5 -19.57 -12.03 8.46
C ASP A 5 -18.19 -11.72 7.84
N MET A 6 -17.55 -12.72 7.23
CA MET A 6 -16.19 -12.66 6.68
C MET A 6 -16.11 -12.22 5.22
N LYS A 7 -17.20 -12.37 4.45
CA LYS A 7 -17.23 -12.06 3.01
C LYS A 7 -17.00 -10.56 2.71
N TYR A 8 -17.27 -9.68 3.68
CA TYR A 8 -17.29 -8.23 3.47
C TYR A 8 -16.01 -7.48 3.88
N ASN A 9 -15.07 -8.13 4.58
CA ASN A 9 -13.98 -7.41 5.25
C ASN A 9 -12.57 -7.70 4.74
N PHE A 10 -12.30 -8.83 4.07
CA PHE A 10 -10.91 -9.16 3.69
C PHE A 10 -10.40 -8.28 2.54
N CYS A 11 -11.25 -7.99 1.54
CA CYS A 11 -10.88 -7.10 0.43
C CYS A 11 -10.70 -5.66 0.94
N SER A 12 -11.66 -5.17 1.74
CA SER A 12 -11.57 -3.89 2.43
C SER A 12 -10.32 -3.76 3.30
N PHE A 13 -9.94 -4.82 4.03
CA PHE A 13 -8.73 -4.87 4.82
C PHE A 13 -7.47 -4.77 3.95
N GLY A 14 -7.39 -5.55 2.87
CA GLY A 14 -6.29 -5.46 1.91
C GLY A 14 -6.16 -4.07 1.28
N LEU A 15 -7.28 -3.45 0.88
CA LEU A 15 -7.31 -2.10 0.33
C LEU A 15 -6.87 -1.04 1.35
N VAL A 16 -7.33 -1.12 2.59
CA VAL A 16 -6.95 -0.15 3.65
C VAL A 16 -5.47 -0.26 3.98
N ILE A 17 -4.95 -1.47 4.18
CA ILE A 17 -3.53 -1.65 4.47
C ILE A 17 -2.68 -1.27 3.26
N GLY A 18 -3.10 -1.64 2.05
CA GLY A 18 -2.43 -1.24 0.81
C GLY A 18 -2.37 0.28 0.65
N ALA A 19 -3.47 0.99 0.94
CA ALA A 19 -3.52 2.45 0.93
C ALA A 19 -2.58 3.05 1.99
N LEU A 20 -2.60 2.55 3.23
CA LEU A 20 -1.71 3.05 4.29
C LEU A 20 -0.23 2.87 3.94
N VAL A 21 0.15 1.68 3.45
CA VAL A 21 1.53 1.37 3.06
C VAL A 21 1.97 2.23 1.87
N SER A 22 1.13 2.35 0.83
CA SER A 22 1.45 3.16 -0.34
C SER A 22 1.58 4.64 -0.03
N VAL A 23 0.69 5.21 0.80
CA VAL A 23 0.83 6.60 1.27
C VAL A 23 2.15 6.79 2.02
N LEU A 24 2.47 5.90 2.95
CA LEU A 24 3.67 6.02 3.78
C LEU A 24 4.95 5.93 2.95
N VAL A 25 5.05 4.94 2.05
CA VAL A 25 6.20 4.78 1.15
C VAL A 25 6.33 5.98 0.23
N THR A 26 5.24 6.41 -0.41
CA THR A 26 5.25 7.55 -1.33
C THR A 26 5.69 8.82 -0.62
N LEU A 27 5.21 9.06 0.61
CA LEU A 27 5.56 10.25 1.38
C LEU A 27 7.04 10.24 1.76
N ILE A 28 7.60 9.10 2.17
CA ILE A 28 9.03 8.95 2.45
C ILE A 28 9.86 9.30 1.22
N ILE A 29 9.51 8.73 0.05
CA ILE A 29 10.25 8.97 -1.18
C ILE A 29 10.12 10.42 -1.63
N LEU A 30 8.92 11.00 -1.60
CA LEU A 30 8.70 12.41 -1.97
C LEU A 30 9.50 13.37 -1.10
N VAL A 31 9.47 13.18 0.22
CA VAL A 31 10.23 14.04 1.13
C VAL A 31 11.73 13.89 0.88
N TRP A 32 12.19 12.66 0.66
CA TRP A 32 13.61 12.42 0.37
C TRP A 32 14.04 13.06 -0.96
N GLU A 33 13.33 12.78 -2.06
CA GLU A 33 13.66 13.34 -3.38
C GLU A 33 13.52 14.87 -3.41
N TRP A 34 12.54 15.44 -2.70
CA TRP A 34 12.39 16.88 -2.61
C TRP A 34 13.52 17.53 -1.81
N VAL A 35 13.99 16.92 -0.72
CA VAL A 35 15.13 17.44 0.08
C VAL A 35 16.45 17.29 -0.67
N GLU A 36 16.68 16.16 -1.32
CA GLU A 36 17.91 15.91 -2.07
C GLU A 36 17.97 16.72 -3.37
N ASN A 37 16.80 16.98 -3.97
CA ASN A 37 16.60 17.83 -5.13
C ASN A 37 17.63 17.58 -6.25
N PRO A 38 17.71 16.34 -6.76
CA PRO A 38 18.72 15.96 -7.75
C PRO A 38 18.61 16.84 -9.00
N GLY A 39 19.69 17.52 -9.35
CA GLY A 39 19.73 18.42 -10.52
C GLY A 39 18.83 19.66 -10.40
N GLY A 40 18.29 19.96 -9.21
CA GLY A 40 17.44 21.13 -8.99
C GLY A 40 16.03 21.01 -9.59
N ILE A 41 15.56 19.80 -9.92
CA ILE A 41 14.30 19.60 -10.66
C ILE A 41 13.04 19.68 -9.79
N PHE A 42 13.15 19.38 -8.49
CA PHE A 42 12.00 19.37 -7.56
C PHE A 42 11.66 20.77 -7.07
N HIS A 43 12.68 21.58 -6.80
CA HIS A 43 12.48 22.98 -6.45
C HIS A 43 13.66 23.85 -6.86
N ASP A 44 13.39 25.08 -7.27
CA ASP A 44 14.38 26.07 -7.67
C ASP A 44 14.06 27.45 -7.06
N LYS A 45 14.67 28.51 -7.61
CA LYS A 45 14.44 29.89 -7.18
C LYS A 45 13.01 30.39 -7.46
N ASN A 46 12.28 29.73 -8.36
CA ASN A 46 10.93 30.06 -8.77
C ASN A 46 9.88 29.25 -7.98
N GLY A 47 10.29 28.25 -7.21
CA GLY A 47 9.44 27.48 -6.32
C GLY A 47 9.55 25.97 -6.53
N THR A 48 8.51 25.23 -6.12
CA THR A 48 8.43 23.77 -6.30
C THR A 48 7.85 23.42 -7.66
N ASN A 49 8.50 22.50 -8.36
CA ASN A 49 7.98 21.93 -9.60
C ASN A 49 7.00 20.79 -9.28
N TRP A 50 5.71 21.15 -9.19
CA TRP A 50 4.65 20.22 -8.84
C TRP A 50 4.43 19.09 -9.86
N ASN A 51 4.88 19.25 -11.11
CA ASN A 51 4.78 18.19 -12.10
C ASN A 51 5.70 17.02 -11.72
N PHE A 52 6.97 17.29 -11.39
CA PHE A 52 7.88 16.24 -10.92
C PHE A 52 7.43 15.63 -9.59
N VAL A 53 6.94 16.45 -8.65
CA VAL A 53 6.38 15.95 -7.40
C VAL A 53 5.21 14.99 -7.66
N PHE A 54 4.29 15.34 -8.56
CA PHE A 54 3.14 14.50 -8.88
C PHE A 54 3.53 13.24 -9.66
N ASP A 55 4.47 13.34 -10.59
CA ASP A 55 4.97 12.20 -11.35
C ASP A 55 5.69 11.19 -10.44
N THR A 56 6.55 11.65 -9.53
CA THR A 56 7.14 10.79 -8.49
C THR A 56 6.04 10.21 -7.60
N ALA A 57 5.11 11.03 -7.12
CA ALA A 57 4.05 10.59 -6.21
C ALA A 57 3.24 9.44 -6.81
N SER A 58 2.76 9.61 -8.05
CA SER A 58 1.96 8.60 -8.75
C SER A 58 2.77 7.34 -9.09
N SER A 59 4.02 7.51 -9.52
CA SER A 59 4.94 6.41 -9.86
C SER A 59 5.26 5.51 -8.67
N TRP A 60 5.28 6.04 -7.46
CA TRP A 60 5.47 5.25 -6.24
C TRP A 60 4.14 4.77 -5.65
N PHE A 61 3.11 5.61 -5.63
CA PHE A 61 1.84 5.28 -5.01
C PHE A 61 1.14 4.11 -5.69
N VAL A 62 0.93 4.19 -7.01
CA VAL A 62 0.10 3.21 -7.74
C VAL A 62 0.67 1.79 -7.67
N PRO A 63 1.93 1.52 -8.04
CA PRO A 63 2.47 0.17 -7.97
C PRO A 63 2.56 -0.33 -6.53
N THR A 64 3.00 0.51 -5.57
CA THR A 64 3.05 0.09 -4.16
C THR A 64 1.67 -0.25 -3.63
N PHE A 65 0.64 0.52 -3.97
CA PHE A 65 -0.74 0.23 -3.60
C PHE A 65 -1.20 -1.12 -4.16
N MET A 66 -1.00 -1.34 -5.47
CA MET A 66 -1.40 -2.58 -6.14
C MET A 66 -0.73 -3.80 -5.53
N TYR A 67 0.60 -3.75 -5.33
CA TYR A 67 1.33 -4.88 -4.76
C TYR A 67 0.98 -5.09 -3.28
N ALA A 68 0.95 -4.04 -2.46
CA ALA A 68 0.65 -4.16 -1.03
C ALA A 68 -0.78 -4.68 -0.79
N ALA A 69 -1.77 -4.14 -1.49
CA ALA A 69 -3.15 -4.59 -1.35
C ALA A 69 -3.31 -6.06 -1.76
N LEU A 70 -2.69 -6.47 -2.87
CA LEU A 70 -2.71 -7.85 -3.33
C LEU A 70 -2.04 -8.80 -2.33
N ILE A 71 -0.83 -8.47 -1.89
CA ILE A 71 -0.06 -9.29 -0.94
C ILE A 71 -0.84 -9.47 0.37
N VAL A 72 -1.37 -8.39 0.94
CA VAL A 72 -2.12 -8.45 2.21
C VAL A 72 -3.38 -9.29 2.06
N THR A 73 -4.10 -9.12 0.95
CA THR A 73 -5.32 -9.91 0.67
C THR A 73 -4.99 -11.40 0.58
N VAL A 74 -3.94 -11.76 -0.16
CA VAL A 74 -3.52 -13.17 -0.32
C VAL A 74 -3.05 -13.75 1.00
N LEU A 75 -2.23 -13.04 1.77
CA LEU A 75 -1.76 -13.49 3.08
C LEU A 75 -2.91 -13.70 4.07
N TYR A 76 -3.87 -12.79 4.10
CA TYR A 76 -5.06 -12.93 4.94
C TYR A 76 -5.85 -14.20 4.60
N LEU A 77 -6.05 -14.47 3.30
CA LEU A 77 -6.72 -15.69 2.83
C LEU A 77 -5.94 -16.96 3.19
N LEU A 78 -4.61 -16.96 3.03
CA LEU A 78 -3.77 -18.11 3.37
C LEU A 78 -3.81 -18.42 4.88
N LEU A 79 -3.66 -17.40 5.72
CA LEU A 79 -3.73 -17.55 7.18
C LEU A 79 -5.11 -18.08 7.60
N TYR A 80 -6.17 -17.60 6.96
CA TYR A 80 -7.51 -18.10 7.21
C TYR A 80 -7.65 -19.59 6.87
N VAL A 81 -7.19 -20.02 5.69
CA VAL A 81 -7.24 -21.44 5.27
C VAL A 81 -6.45 -22.32 6.25
N ILE A 82 -5.27 -21.88 6.69
CA ILE A 82 -4.45 -22.62 7.66
C ILE A 82 -5.19 -22.78 9.00
N GLN A 83 -5.81 -21.71 9.49
CA GLN A 83 -6.58 -21.75 10.74
C GLN A 83 -7.80 -22.67 10.62
N TRP A 84 -8.51 -22.62 9.49
CA TRP A 84 -9.64 -23.49 9.21
C TRP A 84 -9.22 -24.96 9.23
N VAL A 85 -8.18 -25.34 8.49
CA VAL A 85 -7.65 -26.73 8.47
C VAL A 85 -7.27 -27.20 9.88
N LYS A 86 -6.61 -26.35 10.66
CA LYS A 86 -6.23 -26.66 12.05
C LYS A 86 -7.44 -26.87 12.96
N GLN A 87 -8.52 -26.13 12.75
CA GLN A 87 -9.76 -26.28 13.51
C GLN A 87 -10.51 -27.57 13.14
N THR A 88 -10.56 -27.92 11.85
CA THR A 88 -11.23 -29.14 11.38
C THR A 88 -10.51 -30.41 11.83
N ARG A 89 -9.18 -30.40 11.95
CA ARG A 89 -8.40 -31.54 12.48
C ARG A 89 -8.46 -31.72 14.00
N ARG A 90 -8.93 -30.70 14.74
CA ARG A 90 -9.07 -30.75 16.21
C ARG A 90 -10.46 -31.21 16.68
N LYS A 91 -11.42 -31.33 15.76
CA LYS A 91 -12.73 -31.94 15.98
C LYS A 91 -12.69 -33.38 15.48
#